data_AF-A0A382C8D9-F1
#
_entry.id   AF-A0A382C8D9-F1
#
_cell.length_a   1.000
_cell.length_b   1.000
_cell.length_c   1.000
_cell.angle_alpha   90.00
_cell.angle_beta   90.00
_cell.angle_gamma   90.00
#
_symmetry.space_group_name_H-M   'P 1'
#
loop_
_entity.id
_entity.type
_entity.pdbx_description
1 polymer ?
#
loop_
_entity_poly.entity_id
_entity_poly.type
_entity_poly.pdbx_seq_one_letter_code
_entity_poly.pdbx_strand_id
1 'polypeptide(L)'
;MKKFIFFSIFGSMVLAQTGLEIAKMVDEKPTPKDMFSKTKMILTNSKGQSRTNVMVSKSMDGNKKQIIWFLEPKDDKGVSFLKIEHSDQDDEMRMWLPAFKKIRRISSKRKGDAFMSSDLSYEDLSSRDLTKNEYSRLDDEMIDGKDCYVLKVIPKKEAKSSY
;
A
#
# COMPACT_ATOMS: atom_id res chain seq x y z
N MET A 1 2.90 -59.60 -39.28
CA MET A 1 3.14 -58.14 -39.51
C MET A 1 3.04 -57.43 -38.16
N LYS A 2 4.16 -56.94 -37.59
CA LYS A 2 4.19 -56.30 -36.26
C LYS A 2 3.67 -54.86 -36.39
N LYS A 3 2.57 -54.53 -35.70
CA LYS A 3 2.08 -53.15 -35.57
C LYS A 3 2.87 -52.44 -34.46
N PHE A 4 3.65 -51.43 -34.82
CA PHE A 4 4.25 -50.51 -33.86
C PHE A 4 3.19 -49.49 -33.44
N ILE A 5 2.85 -49.47 -32.15
CA ILE A 5 2.01 -48.43 -31.55
C ILE A 5 2.95 -47.30 -31.12
N PHE A 6 2.84 -46.15 -31.76
CA PHE A 6 3.59 -44.94 -31.41
C PHE A 6 2.79 -44.18 -30.34
N PHE A 7 3.21 -44.28 -29.07
CA PHE A 7 2.57 -43.57 -27.96
C PHE A 7 3.15 -42.14 -27.92
N SER A 8 2.39 -41.16 -28.41
CA SER A 8 2.79 -39.76 -28.33
C SER A 8 2.51 -39.24 -26.91
N ILE A 9 3.56 -39.07 -26.12
CA ILE A 9 3.48 -38.45 -24.79
C ILE A 9 3.36 -36.94 -25.01
N PHE A 10 2.13 -36.42 -24.90
CA PHE A 10 1.89 -34.98 -24.78
C PHE A 10 2.27 -34.57 -23.35
N GLY A 11 3.51 -34.12 -23.15
CA GLY A 11 3.96 -33.59 -21.88
C GLY A 11 3.35 -32.22 -21.62
N SER A 12 2.43 -32.11 -20.67
CA SER A 12 1.98 -30.82 -20.15
C SER A 12 3.06 -30.25 -19.23
N MET A 13 3.71 -29.16 -19.64
CA MET A 13 4.51 -28.36 -18.71
C MET A 13 3.57 -27.69 -17.70
N VAL A 14 3.64 -28.11 -16.45
CA VAL A 14 3.04 -27.37 -15.33
C VAL A 14 4.00 -26.24 -14.98
N LEU A 15 3.65 -25.02 -15.38
CA LEU A 15 4.41 -23.83 -14.97
C LEU A 15 3.93 -23.39 -13.59
N ALA A 16 4.88 -23.10 -12.69
CA ALA A 16 4.56 -22.50 -11.41
C ALA A 16 4.04 -21.07 -11.60
N GLN A 17 3.10 -20.65 -10.74
CA GLN A 17 2.61 -19.27 -10.74
C GLN A 17 3.75 -18.28 -10.55
N THR A 18 3.75 -17.24 -11.36
CA THR A 18 4.71 -16.13 -11.33
C THR A 18 4.37 -15.14 -10.22
N GLY A 19 5.35 -14.32 -9.81
CA GLY A 19 5.12 -13.28 -8.81
C GLY A 19 4.08 -12.24 -9.25
N LEU A 20 4.02 -11.92 -10.55
CA LEU A 20 3.04 -10.98 -11.09
C LEU A 20 1.61 -11.54 -11.04
N GLU A 21 1.43 -12.84 -11.31
CA GLU A 21 0.11 -13.48 -11.23
C GLU A 21 -0.42 -13.47 -9.79
N ILE A 22 0.44 -13.78 -8.82
CA ILE A 22 0.06 -13.72 -7.40
C ILE A 22 -0.23 -12.28 -6.98
N ALA A 23 0.56 -11.29 -7.42
CA ALA A 23 0.29 -9.88 -7.15
C ALA A 23 -1.06 -9.42 -7.72
N LYS A 24 -1.42 -9.85 -8.94
CA LYS A 24 -2.73 -9.60 -9.54
C LYS A 24 -3.86 -10.23 -8.74
N MET A 25 -3.69 -11.47 -8.26
CA MET A 25 -4.69 -12.12 -7.40
C MET A 25 -4.96 -11.34 -6.10
N VAL A 26 -3.95 -10.63 -5.58
CA VAL A 26 -4.12 -9.76 -4.39
C VAL A 26 -4.82 -8.46 -4.77
N ASP A 27 -4.42 -7.84 -5.87
CA ASP A 27 -4.96 -6.56 -6.37
C ASP A 27 -6.45 -6.67 -6.79
N GLU A 28 -6.84 -7.80 -7.37
CA GLU A 28 -8.21 -8.05 -7.85
C GLU A 28 -9.17 -8.48 -6.73
N LYS A 29 -8.70 -8.58 -5.47
CA LYS A 29 -9.59 -8.89 -4.35
C LYS A 29 -10.66 -7.82 -4.21
N PRO A 30 -11.94 -8.18 -4.00
CA PRO A 30 -13.00 -7.21 -3.81
C PRO A 30 -12.70 -6.25 -2.65
N THR A 31 -12.65 -4.95 -2.95
CA THR A 31 -12.50 -3.88 -1.97
C THR A 31 -13.69 -2.92 -2.02
N PRO A 32 -14.07 -2.28 -0.90
CA PRO A 32 -15.12 -1.27 -0.92
C PRO A 32 -14.72 -0.07 -1.79
N LYS A 33 -15.69 0.48 -2.52
CA LYS A 33 -15.48 1.69 -3.34
C LYS A 33 -15.18 2.91 -2.46
N ASP A 34 -15.98 3.07 -1.41
CA ASP A 34 -15.87 4.16 -0.43
C ASP A 34 -15.81 3.56 0.97
N MET A 35 -15.05 4.19 1.87
CA MET A 35 -14.90 3.73 3.25
C MET A 35 -14.90 4.90 4.22
N PHE A 36 -15.45 4.66 5.40
CA PHE A 36 -15.30 5.52 6.57
C PHE A 36 -14.67 4.71 7.70
N SER A 37 -13.70 5.28 8.41
CA SER A 37 -13.08 4.59 9.54
C SER A 37 -12.76 5.56 10.68
N LYS A 38 -12.81 5.04 11.91
CA LYS A 38 -12.26 5.68 13.10
C LYS A 38 -11.11 4.84 13.60
N THR A 39 -9.90 5.39 13.58
CA THR A 39 -8.65 4.67 13.83
C THR A 39 -7.98 5.21 15.08
N LYS A 40 -7.47 4.31 15.92
CA LYS A 40 -6.56 4.63 17.02
C LYS A 40 -5.16 4.15 16.62
N MET A 41 -4.22 5.08 16.49
CA MET A 41 -2.81 4.81 16.20
C MET A 41 -1.99 5.03 17.47
N ILE A 42 -1.24 4.02 17.90
CA ILE A 42 -0.40 4.08 19.10
C ILE A 42 1.06 4.05 18.63
N LEU A 43 1.77 5.15 18.85
CA LEU A 43 3.18 5.31 18.51
C LEU A 43 4.01 5.09 19.76
N THR A 44 4.89 4.10 19.77
CA THR A 44 5.75 3.80 20.93
C THR A 44 7.22 3.95 20.51
N ASN A 45 7.96 4.81 21.21
CA ASN A 45 9.38 5.01 20.90
C ASN A 45 10.28 3.94 21.53
N SER A 46 11.57 3.96 21.21
CA SER A 46 12.57 3.02 21.73
C SER A 46 12.76 3.05 23.25
N LYS A 47 12.28 4.11 23.93
CA LYS A 47 12.28 4.23 25.40
C LYS A 47 10.99 3.73 26.04
N GLY A 48 10.07 3.14 25.26
CA GLY A 48 8.78 2.64 25.74
C GLY A 48 7.72 3.71 26.00
N GLN A 49 7.95 4.96 25.57
CA GLN A 49 6.96 6.03 25.73
C GLN A 49 5.97 5.99 24.57
N SER A 50 4.67 6.05 24.87
CA SER A 50 3.61 5.97 23.88
C SER A 50 2.85 7.28 23.71
N ARG A 51 2.50 7.60 22.46
CA ARG A 51 1.54 8.64 22.08
C ARG A 51 0.38 7.99 21.33
N THR A 52 -0.85 8.36 21.66
CA THR A 52 -2.03 7.88 20.96
C THR A 52 -2.65 8.98 20.12
N ASN A 53 -2.82 8.72 18.82
CA ASN A 53 -3.56 9.57 17.90
C ASN A 53 -4.90 8.91 17.59
N VAL A 54 -6.00 9.65 17.73
CA VAL A 54 -7.33 9.21 17.29
C VAL A 54 -7.70 9.97 16.03
N MET A 55 -8.01 9.25 14.97
CA MET A 55 -8.29 9.81 13.66
C MET A 55 -9.63 9.31 13.14
N VAL A 56 -10.26 10.12 12.31
CA VAL A 56 -11.35 9.68 11.44
C VAL A 56 -10.90 9.87 10.01
N SER A 57 -11.19 8.90 9.13
CA SER A 57 -10.88 9.02 7.72
C SER A 57 -12.08 8.66 6.85
N LYS A 58 -12.12 9.30 5.68
CA LYS A 58 -13.00 8.93 4.57
C LYS A 58 -12.15 8.70 3.35
N SER A 59 -12.32 7.55 2.70
CA SER A 59 -11.74 7.28 1.39
C SER A 59 -12.84 7.07 0.35
N MET A 60 -12.54 7.43 -0.89
CA MET A 60 -13.44 7.33 -2.03
C MET A 60 -12.71 6.85 -3.28
N ASP A 61 -13.47 6.35 -4.24
CA ASP A 61 -12.98 5.91 -5.55
C ASP A 61 -11.88 4.85 -5.45
N GLY A 62 -12.05 3.85 -4.57
CA GLY A 62 -11.05 2.80 -4.35
C GLY A 62 -9.79 3.34 -3.69
N ASN A 63 -9.94 4.23 -2.71
CA ASN A 63 -8.85 4.91 -1.98
C ASN A 63 -8.03 5.95 -2.76
N LYS A 64 -8.36 6.23 -4.03
CA LYS A 64 -7.70 7.31 -4.80
C LYS A 64 -7.86 8.69 -4.17
N LYS A 65 -8.98 8.93 -3.48
CA LYS A 65 -9.21 10.13 -2.69
C LYS A 65 -9.32 9.74 -1.23
N GLN A 66 -8.58 10.42 -0.36
CA GLN A 66 -8.63 10.17 1.07
C GLN A 66 -8.47 11.47 1.85
N ILE A 67 -9.28 11.62 2.89
CA ILE A 67 -9.10 12.67 3.88
C ILE A 67 -9.08 12.05 5.28
N ILE A 68 -8.17 12.54 6.12
CA ILE A 68 -7.95 12.09 7.49
C ILE A 68 -8.02 13.32 8.39
N TRP A 69 -8.83 13.24 9.46
CA TRP A 69 -8.94 14.26 10.50
C TRP A 69 -8.40 13.72 11.81
N PHE A 70 -7.50 14.48 12.43
CA PHE A 70 -6.97 14.18 13.76
C PHE A 70 -7.92 14.74 14.83
N LEU A 71 -8.40 13.88 15.70
CA LEU A 71 -9.31 14.20 16.80
C LEU A 71 -8.59 14.32 18.14
N GLU A 72 -7.58 13.47 18.34
CA GLU A 72 -6.73 13.44 19.53
C GLU A 72 -5.27 13.17 19.12
N PRO A 73 -4.28 13.66 19.89
CA PRO A 73 -4.41 14.46 21.12
C PRO A 73 -4.87 15.90 20.86
N LYS A 74 -5.15 16.67 21.93
CA LYS A 74 -5.62 18.06 21.84
C LYS A 74 -4.72 18.94 20.96
N ASP A 75 -3.41 18.72 21.02
CA ASP A 75 -2.42 19.50 20.25
C ASP A 75 -2.49 19.26 18.74
N ASP A 76 -2.95 18.09 18.31
CA ASP A 76 -3.15 17.76 16.90
C ASP A 76 -4.61 17.92 16.45
N LYS A 77 -5.53 18.25 17.36
CA LYS A 77 -6.95 18.29 17.06
C LYS A 77 -7.23 19.29 15.93
N GLY A 78 -7.84 18.79 14.86
CA GLY A 78 -8.16 19.56 13.66
C GLY A 78 -7.06 19.60 12.61
N VAL A 79 -5.87 19.06 12.87
CA VAL A 79 -4.92 18.72 11.79
C VAL A 79 -5.65 17.79 10.82
N SER A 80 -5.47 18.02 9.51
CA SER A 80 -6.13 17.19 8.50
C SER A 80 -5.19 16.92 7.34
N PHE A 81 -5.20 15.70 6.85
CA PHE A 81 -4.44 15.28 5.68
C PHE A 81 -5.39 14.97 4.53
N LEU A 82 -5.08 15.45 3.34
CA LEU A 82 -5.79 15.17 2.09
C LEU A 82 -4.81 14.52 1.10
N LYS A 83 -5.27 13.45 0.46
CA LYS A 83 -4.62 12.78 -0.66
C LYS A 83 -5.60 12.67 -1.83
N ILE A 84 -5.15 13.04 -3.02
CA ILE A 84 -5.82 12.77 -4.30
C ILE A 84 -4.78 12.21 -5.26
N GLU A 85 -5.01 10.98 -5.71
CA GLU A 85 -4.16 10.31 -6.69
C GLU A 85 -4.57 10.67 -8.12
N HIS A 86 -3.57 10.83 -8.98
CA HIS A 86 -3.77 11.12 -10.40
C HIS A 86 -3.09 10.07 -11.28
N SER A 87 -3.67 9.81 -12.45
CA SER A 87 -3.11 8.85 -13.42
C SER A 87 -2.02 9.46 -14.30
N ASP A 88 -2.09 10.76 -14.55
CA ASP A 88 -1.35 11.49 -15.57
C ASP A 88 -0.43 12.59 -14.99
N GLN A 89 -0.52 12.84 -13.69
CA GLN A 89 0.29 13.83 -12.99
C GLN A 89 0.67 13.34 -11.59
N ASP A 90 1.53 14.11 -10.91
CA ASP A 90 1.92 13.85 -9.53
C ASP A 90 0.71 13.94 -8.58
N ASP A 91 0.67 13.05 -7.58
CA ASP A 91 -0.37 13.03 -6.56
C ASP A 91 -0.45 14.36 -5.77
N GLU A 92 -1.66 14.73 -5.39
CA GLU A 92 -1.92 15.87 -4.55
C GLU A 92 -2.01 15.45 -3.09
N MET A 93 -1.00 15.84 -2.31
CA MET A 93 -0.96 15.61 -0.87
C MET A 93 -0.88 16.94 -0.13
N ARG A 94 -1.80 17.17 0.81
CA ARG A 94 -1.89 18.42 1.57
C ARG A 94 -2.14 18.16 3.04
N MET A 95 -1.50 18.96 3.88
CA MET A 95 -1.72 18.98 5.33
C MET A 95 -2.30 20.35 5.73
N TRP A 96 -3.47 20.35 6.34
CA TRP A 96 -4.04 21.50 7.03
C TRP A 96 -3.51 21.56 8.45
N LEU A 97 -2.93 22.70 8.82
CA LEU A 97 -2.38 22.96 10.14
C LEU A 97 -3.17 24.10 10.81
N PRO A 98 -4.14 23.80 11.69
CA PRO A 98 -5.06 24.79 12.25
C PRO A 98 -4.35 25.84 13.09
N ALA A 99 -3.32 25.45 13.85
CA ALA A 99 -2.52 26.36 14.69
C ALA A 99 -1.90 27.51 13.88
N PHE A 100 -1.58 27.27 12.61
CA PHE A 100 -0.97 28.26 11.72
C PHE A 100 -1.95 28.83 10.69
N LYS A 101 -3.18 28.30 10.63
CA LYS A 101 -4.16 28.56 9.56
C LYS A 101 -3.56 28.42 8.16
N LYS A 102 -2.72 27.39 7.96
CA LYS A 102 -1.96 27.18 6.72
C LYS A 102 -2.18 25.78 6.17
N ILE A 103 -2.18 25.70 4.83
CA ILE A 103 -2.11 24.46 4.09
C ILE A 103 -0.66 24.27 3.64
N ARG A 104 -0.07 23.12 3.95
CA ARG A 104 1.25 22.70 3.48
C ARG A 104 1.10 21.62 2.43
N ARG A 105 1.69 21.83 1.25
CA ARG A 105 1.82 20.78 0.23
C ARG A 105 2.93 19.81 0.63
N ILE A 106 2.67 18.51 0.49
CA ILE A 106 3.68 17.45 0.55
C ILE A 106 4.05 17.14 -0.90
N SER A 107 5.33 17.33 -1.27
CA SER A 107 5.78 17.07 -2.63
C SER A 107 6.02 15.58 -2.84
N SER A 108 5.90 15.12 -4.09
CA SER A 108 6.14 13.72 -4.49
C SER A 108 7.53 13.21 -4.11
N LYS A 109 8.52 14.11 -4.01
CA LYS A 109 9.89 13.79 -3.55
C LYS A 109 9.98 13.46 -2.05
N ARG A 110 8.97 13.85 -1.28
CA ARG A 110 8.89 13.66 0.19
C ARG A 110 7.87 12.59 0.57
N LYS A 111 7.43 11.76 -0.39
CA LYS A 111 6.46 10.70 -0.08
C LYS A 111 7.01 9.62 0.85
N GLY A 112 8.33 9.40 0.84
CA GLY A 112 9.01 8.52 1.80
C GLY A 112 9.16 9.11 3.21
N ASP A 113 8.80 10.38 3.44
CA ASP A 113 8.87 10.96 4.78
C ASP A 113 7.82 10.32 5.69
N ALA A 114 8.16 10.22 6.98
CA ALA A 114 7.25 9.74 8.01
C ALA A 114 5.96 10.58 8.07
N PHE A 115 4.83 9.89 8.01
CA PHE A 115 3.51 10.43 8.27
C PHE A 115 3.34 10.63 9.78
N MET A 116 3.20 11.88 10.22
CA MET A 116 2.93 12.24 11.62
C MET A 116 3.88 11.60 12.64
N SER A 117 5.17 11.50 12.29
CA SER A 117 6.20 10.87 13.13
C SER A 117 5.91 9.41 13.49
N SER A 118 5.13 8.73 12.66
CA SER A 118 4.92 7.28 12.72
C SER A 118 5.93 6.53 11.86
N ASP A 119 5.88 5.21 11.94
CA ASP A 119 6.64 4.32 11.05
C ASP A 119 6.00 4.19 9.65
N LEU A 120 4.82 4.78 9.43
CA LEU A 120 4.22 4.89 8.10
C LEU A 120 4.81 6.09 7.36
N SER A 121 5.08 5.92 6.07
CA SER A 121 5.37 6.99 5.13
C SER A 121 4.10 7.60 4.52
N TYR A 122 4.20 8.73 3.83
CA TYR A 122 3.09 9.22 3.00
C TYR A 122 2.80 8.27 1.82
N GLU A 123 3.83 7.58 1.31
CA GLU A 123 3.70 6.58 0.24
C GLU A 123 2.84 5.38 0.67
N ASP A 124 2.86 4.99 1.95
CA ASP A 124 2.01 3.90 2.46
C ASP A 124 0.52 4.22 2.46
N LEU A 125 0.17 5.51 2.37
CA LEU A 125 -1.21 5.95 2.25
C LEU A 125 -1.71 5.90 0.80
N SER A 126 -0.81 5.72 -0.18
CA SER A 126 -1.14 5.65 -1.60
C SER A 126 -1.51 4.24 -2.06
N SER A 127 -2.31 4.15 -3.12
CA SER A 127 -2.67 2.90 -3.78
C SER A 127 -1.47 2.32 -4.52
N ARG A 128 -1.40 0.99 -4.56
CA ARG A 128 -0.37 0.28 -5.30
C ARG A 128 -0.72 0.28 -6.79
N ASP A 129 0.30 0.43 -7.64
CA ASP A 129 0.19 0.31 -9.08
C ASP A 129 1.04 -0.89 -9.53
N LEU A 130 0.39 -1.93 -10.02
CA LEU A 130 1.08 -3.14 -10.48
C LEU A 130 2.08 -2.85 -11.61
N THR A 131 1.83 -1.84 -12.45
CA THR A 131 2.70 -1.52 -13.59
C THR A 131 4.02 -0.87 -13.19
N LYS A 132 4.07 -0.26 -12.00
CA LYS A 132 5.23 0.48 -11.46
C LYS A 132 6.23 -0.40 -10.72
N ASN A 133 6.02 -1.70 -10.67
CA ASN A 133 6.82 -2.63 -9.88
C ASN A 133 7.24 -3.85 -10.69
N GLU A 134 8.35 -4.46 -10.29
CA GLU A 134 8.80 -5.77 -10.73
C GLU A 134 8.53 -6.80 -9.63
N TYR A 135 8.03 -7.97 -10.03
CA TYR A 135 7.58 -9.01 -9.11
C TYR A 135 8.36 -10.29 -9.35
N SER A 136 8.97 -10.83 -8.30
CA SER A 136 9.59 -12.16 -8.31
C SER A 136 8.97 -13.00 -7.19
N ARG A 137 8.62 -14.25 -7.50
CA ARG A 137 8.19 -15.21 -6.49
C ARG A 137 9.44 -15.80 -5.81
N LEU A 138 9.41 -15.86 -4.48
CA LEU A 138 10.39 -16.55 -3.67
C LEU A 138 9.78 -17.87 -3.16
N ASP A 139 10.54 -18.64 -2.39
CA ASP A 139 10.03 -19.85 -1.74
C ASP A 139 8.86 -19.50 -0.82
N ASP A 140 7.80 -20.31 -0.90
CA ASP A 140 6.62 -20.13 -0.05
C ASP A 140 6.98 -20.43 1.42
N GLU A 141 6.33 -19.74 2.34
CA GLU A 141 6.58 -19.86 3.78
C GLU A 141 5.30 -20.23 4.54
N MET A 142 5.47 -20.88 5.69
CA MET A 142 4.38 -21.15 6.63
C MET A 142 4.39 -20.08 7.72
N ILE A 143 3.39 -19.20 7.72
CA ILE A 143 3.24 -18.12 8.71
C ILE A 143 1.99 -18.41 9.54
N ASP A 144 2.15 -18.51 10.86
CA ASP A 144 1.06 -18.81 11.81
C ASP A 144 0.21 -20.03 11.39
N GLY A 145 0.87 -21.07 10.87
CA GLY A 145 0.23 -22.31 10.41
C GLY A 145 -0.53 -22.21 9.08
N LYS A 146 -0.27 -21.16 8.28
CA LYS A 146 -0.88 -20.97 6.96
C LYS A 146 0.19 -20.90 5.88
N ASP A 147 0.00 -21.64 4.80
CA ASP A 147 0.83 -21.53 3.61
C ASP A 147 0.66 -20.15 2.98
N CYS A 148 1.79 -19.47 2.75
CA CYS A 148 1.83 -18.09 2.30
C CYS A 148 2.81 -17.95 1.13
N TYR A 149 2.34 -17.34 0.05
CA TYR A 149 3.22 -16.94 -1.05
C TYR A 149 4.14 -15.80 -0.62
N VAL A 150 5.44 -15.92 -0.92
CA VAL A 150 6.42 -14.86 -0.66
C VAL A 150 6.76 -14.16 -1.97
N LEU A 151 6.54 -12.85 -2.02
CA LEU A 151 6.81 -12.01 -3.18
C LEU A 151 7.90 -10.99 -2.87
N LYS A 152 8.93 -10.96 -3.72
CA LYS A 152 9.85 -9.83 -3.81
C LYS A 152 9.27 -8.81 -4.77
N VAL A 153 9.09 -7.58 -4.29
CA VAL A 153 8.58 -6.45 -5.07
C VAL A 153 9.67 -5.37 -5.11
N ILE A 154 10.08 -4.97 -6.30
CA ILE A 154 11.06 -3.91 -6.51
C ILE A 154 10.40 -2.79 -7.33
N PRO A 155 10.30 -1.56 -6.82
CA PRO A 155 9.74 -0.45 -7.59
C PRO A 155 10.66 -0.07 -8.75
N LYS A 156 10.07 0.24 -9.90
CA LYS A 156 10.79 0.77 -11.05
C LYS A 156 11.28 2.18 -10.77
N LYS A 157 12.33 2.62 -11.47
CA LYS A 157 12.90 3.97 -11.29
C LYS A 157 11.86 5.07 -11.51
N GLU A 158 10.95 4.92 -12.48
CA GLU A 158 9.87 5.89 -12.72
C GLU A 158 8.83 5.98 -11.60
N ALA A 159 8.73 4.96 -10.72
CA ALA A 159 7.80 4.96 -9.59
C ALA A 159 8.16 5.99 -8.52
N LYS A 160 9.42 6.50 -8.55
CA LYS A 160 9.98 7.44 -7.56
C LYS A 160 9.77 6.98 -6.11
N SER A 161 9.67 5.66 -5.89
CA SER A 161 9.37 5.07 -4.58
C SER A 161 10.52 5.26 -3.58
N SER A 162 10.20 5.29 -2.29
CA SER A 162 11.20 5.22 -1.22
C SER A 162 11.60 3.80 -0.81
N TYR A 163 10.95 2.78 -1.39
CA TYR A 163 11.20 1.35 -1.13
C TYR A 163 12.20 0.74 -2.10
#